data_AF-E1R1E3-F1
#
_entry.id   AF-E1R1E3-F1
#
_cell.length_a   1.000
_cell.length_b   1.000
_cell.length_c   1.000
_cell.angle_alpha   90.00
_cell.angle_beta   90.00
_cell.angle_gamma   90.00
#
_symmetry.space_group_name_H-M   'P 1'
#
loop_
_entity.id
_entity.type
_entity.pdbx_description
1 polymer ?
#
loop_
_entity_poly.entity_id
_entity_poly.type
_entity_poly.pdbx_seq_one_letter_code
_entity_poly.pdbx_strand_id
1 'polypeptide(L)'
;MKRIITVVLCLFVLFPAVAFSENGDFIVYITKSGTKYHLDGCPSLRSSKIPITLSEAIAQGYEPCSRCNPPTLVSTDSQLTSTIGTSIDLEALALPYCRTPENIVHHTGYSLLYSEENEQAVWVAYVLTAEEVAGNFDRNDNFRADSDIVTGSASLSDYKGSGYDRGHLAPAADLKWSRASMNDSFYLSNMSPQAPGFNRGVWKKLEEWVREEATAERAVCVVTGPILTDGPYETIGGNGVTVPKRYYKVLLDW
;
A
#
# COMPACT_ATOMS: atom_id res chain seq x y z
N MET A 1 23.73 -9.30 -11.12
CA MET A 1 22.53 -8.81 -11.81
C MET A 1 21.98 -7.66 -10.99
N LYS A 2 21.79 -6.49 -11.60
CA LYS A 2 21.33 -5.28 -10.90
C LYS A 2 19.85 -5.48 -10.56
N ARG A 3 19.52 -5.59 -9.27
CA ARG A 3 18.14 -5.57 -8.78
C ARG A 3 17.62 -4.15 -8.93
N ILE A 4 16.77 -3.94 -9.92
CA ILE A 4 16.11 -2.66 -10.16
C ILE A 4 14.81 -2.74 -9.37
N ILE A 5 14.73 -2.04 -8.25
CA ILE A 5 13.45 -1.75 -7.60
C ILE A 5 12.67 -0.85 -8.57
N THR A 6 11.72 -1.42 -9.33
CA THR A 6 10.93 -0.64 -10.28
C THR A 6 9.77 0.03 -9.54
N VAL A 7 10.06 1.17 -8.89
CA VAL A 7 9.01 2.05 -8.37
C VAL A 7 8.40 2.81 -9.55
N VAL A 8 7.31 2.28 -10.12
CA VAL A 8 6.47 3.04 -11.06
C VAL A 8 5.61 4.02 -10.27
N LEU A 9 6.23 5.12 -9.83
CA LEU A 9 5.51 6.27 -9.31
C LEU A 9 4.96 7.05 -10.52
N CYS A 10 3.70 6.80 -10.91
CA CYS A 10 2.96 7.73 -11.77
C CYS A 10 2.56 8.97 -10.95
N LEU A 11 3.57 9.75 -10.52
CA LEU A 11 3.42 10.91 -9.66
C LEU A 11 3.95 12.13 -10.43
N PHE A 12 3.03 12.89 -11.03
CA PHE A 12 3.33 14.28 -11.29
C PHE A 12 3.29 15.04 -9.96
N VAL A 13 4.40 15.74 -9.72
CA VAL A 13 4.69 16.75 -8.69
C VAL A 13 5.48 16.29 -7.45
N LEU A 14 6.56 17.04 -7.24
CA LEU A 14 7.65 16.98 -6.27
C LEU A 14 7.19 17.03 -4.81
N PHE A 15 7.61 16.06 -4.00
CA PHE A 15 7.67 16.12 -2.53
C PHE A 15 9.08 15.71 -2.06
N PRO A 16 9.52 16.15 -0.85
CA PRO A 16 10.91 15.98 -0.43
C PRO A 16 11.24 14.51 -0.21
N ALA A 17 12.36 14.08 -0.77
CA ALA A 17 12.79 12.68 -0.80
C ALA A 17 13.01 12.11 0.61
N VAL A 18 12.33 11.00 0.92
CA VAL A 18 12.78 10.08 1.97
C VAL A 18 13.92 9.26 1.39
N ALA A 19 15.11 9.35 1.99
CA ALA A 19 16.30 8.68 1.50
C ALA A 19 16.45 7.31 2.18
N PHE A 20 16.66 6.27 1.37
CA PHE A 20 17.03 4.92 1.81
C PHE A 20 18.48 4.64 1.41
N SER A 21 19.18 3.80 2.17
CA SER A 21 20.51 3.30 1.77
C SER A 21 20.40 2.24 0.66
N GLU A 22 21.50 1.94 -0.02
CA GLU A 22 21.55 0.88 -1.07
C GLU A 22 21.14 -0.51 -0.56
N ASN A 23 21.10 -0.73 0.76
CA ASN A 23 20.71 -1.98 1.41
C ASN A 23 19.28 -1.95 2.00
N GLY A 24 18.48 -0.92 1.72
CA GLY A 24 17.11 -0.79 2.24
C GLY A 24 17.01 -0.36 3.71
N ASP A 25 18.13 -0.08 4.38
CA ASP A 25 18.12 0.48 5.74
C ASP A 25 17.75 1.97 5.70
N PHE A 26 16.95 2.40 6.68
CA PHE A 26 16.47 3.76 6.82
C PHE A 26 17.62 4.72 7.11
N ILE A 27 17.68 5.83 6.39
CA ILE A 27 18.64 6.89 6.70
C ILE A 27 18.06 7.79 7.80
N VAL A 28 18.81 7.89 8.90
CA VAL A 28 18.60 8.87 9.97
C VAL A 28 19.82 9.80 10.03
N TYR A 29 19.73 10.85 10.85
CA TYR A 29 20.77 11.85 10.96
C TYR A 29 21.26 12.00 12.39
N ILE A 30 22.58 12.11 12.56
CA ILE A 30 23.22 12.44 13.83
C ILE A 30 23.89 13.81 13.76
N THR A 31 24.21 14.34 14.92
CA THR A 31 25.02 15.56 15.05
C THR A 31 26.43 15.18 15.47
N LYS A 32 27.45 16.00 15.14
CA LYS A 32 28.86 15.74 15.49
C LYS A 32 29.12 15.44 16.98
N SER A 33 28.29 15.93 17.89
CA SER A 33 28.50 15.85 19.34
C SER A 33 27.29 15.38 20.14
N GLY A 34 26.17 15.06 19.48
CA GLY A 34 24.95 14.62 20.13
C GLY A 34 24.91 13.10 20.30
N THR A 35 24.08 12.63 21.23
CA THR A 35 23.90 11.20 21.51
C THR A 35 22.59 10.65 20.91
N LYS A 36 21.94 11.43 20.05
CA LYS A 36 20.64 11.08 19.46
C LYS A 36 20.68 11.07 17.94
N TYR A 37 19.88 10.20 17.34
CA TYR A 37 19.57 10.24 15.92
C TYR A 37 18.21 10.90 15.66
N HIS A 38 18.04 11.40 14.44
CA HIS A 38 16.99 12.35 14.07
C HIS A 38 16.45 12.07 12.66
N LEU A 39 15.20 12.48 12.40
CA LEU A 39 14.68 12.61 11.04
C LEU A 39 15.19 13.90 10.38
N ASP A 40 15.15 13.93 9.04
CA ASP A 40 15.46 15.15 8.30
C ASP A 40 14.53 16.31 8.74
N GLY A 41 15.09 17.52 8.83
CA GLY A 41 14.37 18.71 9.27
C GLY A 41 14.28 18.88 10.80
N CYS A 42 14.81 17.95 11.60
CA CYS A 42 14.84 18.13 13.06
C CYS A 42 15.64 19.39 13.46
N PRO A 43 15.12 20.27 14.34
CA PRO A 43 15.84 21.47 14.77
C PRO A 43 17.22 21.22 15.40
N SER A 44 17.44 20.02 15.95
CA SER A 44 18.73 19.61 16.50
C SER A 44 19.83 19.47 15.42
N LEU A 45 19.46 19.32 14.16
CA LEU A 45 20.39 19.16 13.03
C LEU A 45 20.90 20.49 12.44
N ARG A 46 20.46 21.65 12.98
CA ARG A 46 20.80 22.98 12.43
C ARG A 46 22.31 23.23 12.38
N SER A 47 23.06 22.77 13.38
CA SER A 47 24.51 22.98 13.47
C SER A 47 25.32 21.86 12.81
N SER A 48 24.73 20.69 12.62
CA SER A 48 25.39 19.51 12.05
C SER A 48 24.36 18.49 11.62
N LYS A 49 24.51 17.96 10.41
CA LYS A 49 23.66 16.91 9.85
C LYS A 49 24.54 15.86 9.17
N ILE A 50 24.71 14.71 9.80
CA ILE A 50 25.51 13.59 9.28
C ILE A 50 24.55 12.42 9.03
N PRO A 51 24.40 11.95 7.78
CA PRO A 51 23.57 10.80 7.48
C PRO A 51 24.24 9.52 8.02
N ILE A 52 23.42 8.63 8.58
CA ILE A 52 23.81 7.31 9.06
C ILE A 52 22.62 6.36 8.90
N THR A 53 22.88 5.06 8.79
CA THR A 53 21.77 4.08 8.78
C THR A 53 21.17 3.92 10.19
N LEU A 54 19.89 3.58 10.28
CA LEU A 54 19.20 3.38 11.56
C LEU A 54 19.87 2.25 12.37
N SER A 55 20.20 1.14 11.72
CA SER A 55 20.86 0.01 12.37
C SER A 55 22.23 0.40 12.93
N GLU A 56 23.00 1.19 12.17
CA GLU A 56 24.32 1.64 12.60
C GLU A 56 24.23 2.69 13.71
N ALA A 57 23.27 3.62 13.67
CA ALA A 57 23.02 4.56 14.76
C ALA A 57 22.71 3.82 16.07
N ILE A 58 21.88 2.79 16.02
CA ILE A 58 21.56 1.97 17.20
C ILE A 58 22.78 1.15 17.65
N ALA A 59 23.52 0.53 16.72
CA ALA A 59 24.73 -0.21 17.04
C ALA A 59 25.82 0.67 17.68
N GLN A 60 25.89 1.95 17.31
CA GLN A 60 26.77 2.94 17.91
C GLN A 60 26.21 3.59 19.19
N GLY A 61 25.02 3.15 19.66
CA GLY A 61 24.44 3.57 20.93
C GLY A 61 23.72 4.92 20.90
N TYR A 62 23.36 5.43 19.72
CA TYR A 62 22.54 6.64 19.62
C TYR A 62 21.08 6.33 19.97
N GLU A 63 20.45 7.23 20.71
CA GLU A 63 19.05 7.12 21.11
C GLU A 63 18.10 7.88 20.17
N PRO A 64 16.83 7.46 20.03
CA PRO A 64 15.85 8.20 19.24
C PRO A 64 15.60 9.60 19.84
N CYS A 65 15.56 10.62 18.97
CA CYS A 65 15.19 11.96 19.39
C CYS A 65 13.69 12.08 19.69
N SER A 66 13.34 12.29 20.95
CA SER A 66 11.96 12.50 21.42
C SER A 66 11.20 13.67 20.76
N ARG A 67 11.89 14.63 20.12
CA ARG A 67 11.25 15.77 19.43
C ARG A 67 10.80 15.44 18.01
N CYS A 68 11.58 14.67 17.27
CA CYS A 68 11.24 14.29 15.89
C CYS A 68 10.71 12.85 15.78
N ASN A 69 10.71 12.11 16.90
CA ASN A 69 10.18 10.76 17.04
C ASN A 69 10.60 9.83 15.88
N PRO A 70 11.92 9.68 15.62
CA PRO A 70 12.40 8.84 14.54
C PRO A 70 12.07 7.36 14.80
N PRO A 71 12.05 6.50 13.75
CA PRO A 71 11.80 5.07 13.90
C PRO A 71 12.78 4.41 14.87
N THR A 72 12.30 3.44 15.63
CA THR A 72 13.10 2.59 16.53
C THR A 72 13.04 1.14 16.06
N LEU A 73 14.13 0.38 16.20
CA LEU A 73 14.05 -1.08 16.11
C LEU A 73 13.27 -1.59 17.33
N VAL A 74 12.01 -1.95 17.12
CA VAL A 74 11.22 -2.64 18.15
C VAL A 74 11.90 -3.97 18.41
N SER A 75 12.32 -4.23 19.65
CA SER A 75 12.77 -5.54 20.08
C SER A 75 11.59 -6.50 19.92
N THR A 76 11.60 -7.31 18.86
CA THR A 76 10.71 -8.46 18.74
C THR A 76 11.05 -9.38 19.90
N ASP A 77 10.12 -9.46 20.85
CA ASP A 77 10.28 -10.19 22.10
C ASP A 77 10.62 -11.66 21.80
N SER A 78 11.53 -12.20 22.60
CA SER A 78 12.15 -13.50 22.37
C SER A 78 11.20 -14.64 22.73
N GLN A 79 10.31 -15.03 21.83
CA GLN A 79 9.78 -16.39 21.78
C GLN A 79 9.46 -16.79 20.33
N LEU A 80 10.46 -17.34 19.65
CA LEU A 80 10.28 -18.31 18.54
C LEU A 80 11.65 -18.93 18.23
N THR A 81 12.14 -19.75 19.16
CA THR A 81 13.07 -20.82 18.81
C THR A 81 12.24 -22.05 18.45
N SER A 82 11.93 -22.21 17.17
CA SER A 82 12.02 -23.52 16.51
C SER A 82 11.71 -23.39 15.02
N THR A 83 12.57 -24.03 14.23
CA THR A 83 12.42 -24.34 12.80
C THR A 83 12.84 -23.23 11.84
N ILE A 84 14.13 -23.28 11.48
CA ILE A 84 14.66 -22.65 10.27
C ILE A 84 14.01 -23.36 9.07
N GLY A 85 13.01 -22.67 8.54
CA GLY A 85 12.34 -22.89 7.28
C GLY A 85 11.65 -21.58 6.93
N THR A 86 12.44 -20.51 6.78
CA THR A 86 11.94 -19.15 6.59
C THR A 86 11.33 -19.00 5.19
N SER A 87 10.08 -19.44 5.03
CA SER A 87 9.19 -18.81 4.05
C SER A 87 8.94 -17.39 4.54
N ILE A 88 9.46 -16.41 3.82
CA ILE A 88 9.06 -15.02 4.01
C ILE A 88 7.55 -14.99 3.79
N ASP A 89 6.80 -14.48 4.77
CA ASP A 89 5.40 -14.18 4.59
C ASP A 89 5.30 -12.98 3.64
N LEU A 90 5.09 -13.28 2.36
CA LEU A 90 5.04 -12.28 1.29
C LEU A 90 3.85 -11.33 1.49
N GLU A 91 2.75 -11.81 2.07
CA GLU A 91 1.60 -10.97 2.35
C GLU A 91 1.93 -9.93 3.42
N ALA A 92 2.61 -10.34 4.49
CA ALA A 92 3.08 -9.41 5.52
C ALA A 92 4.06 -8.36 4.97
N LEU A 93 4.87 -8.72 3.96
CA LEU A 93 5.77 -7.78 3.29
C LEU A 93 5.03 -6.73 2.45
N ALA A 94 3.86 -7.08 1.90
CA ALA A 94 3.06 -6.17 1.09
C ALA A 94 2.33 -5.10 1.92
N LEU A 95 2.07 -5.35 3.22
CA LEU A 95 1.27 -4.44 4.05
C LEU A 95 2.04 -3.15 4.36
N PRO A 96 1.49 -1.96 4.01
CA PRO A 96 2.03 -0.69 4.46
C PRO A 96 2.07 -0.61 5.98
N TYR A 97 3.08 0.06 6.53
CA TYR A 97 3.11 0.37 7.96
C TYR A 97 1.85 1.15 8.35
N CYS A 98 1.09 0.59 9.30
CA CYS A 98 -0.12 1.19 9.83
C CYS A 98 0.04 1.42 11.33
N ARG A 99 -0.41 2.58 11.84
CA ARG A 99 -0.43 2.84 13.28
C ARG A 99 -1.53 2.05 14.01
N THR A 100 -2.58 1.69 13.28
CA THR A 100 -3.73 0.93 13.77
C THR A 100 -3.90 -0.34 12.92
N PRO A 101 -2.94 -1.30 13.01
CA PRO A 101 -2.99 -2.53 12.21
C PRO A 101 -4.24 -3.37 12.48
N GLU A 102 -4.87 -3.22 13.65
CA GLU A 102 -6.14 -3.86 14.02
C GLU A 102 -7.32 -3.42 13.14
N ASN A 103 -7.20 -2.30 12.41
CA ASN A 103 -8.21 -1.80 11.49
C ASN A 103 -7.96 -2.27 10.03
N ILE A 104 -6.94 -3.11 9.81
CA ILE A 104 -6.72 -3.72 8.50
C ILE A 104 -7.75 -4.84 8.33
N VAL A 105 -8.48 -4.80 7.23
CA VAL A 105 -9.46 -5.81 6.85
C VAL A 105 -8.80 -6.76 5.85
N HIS A 106 -8.95 -8.05 6.09
CA HIS A 106 -8.35 -9.10 5.29
C HIS A 106 -9.43 -9.86 4.52
N HIS A 107 -9.26 -9.97 3.22
CA HIS A 107 -10.11 -10.80 2.36
C HIS A 107 -9.26 -11.82 1.61
N THR A 108 -9.90 -12.69 0.84
CA THR A 108 -9.16 -13.68 0.05
C THR A 108 -8.36 -13.00 -1.06
N GLY A 109 -7.03 -12.97 -0.91
CA GLY A 109 -6.09 -12.47 -1.91
C GLY A 109 -5.76 -10.99 -1.83
N TYR A 110 -6.30 -10.24 -0.87
CA TYR A 110 -5.88 -8.87 -0.61
C TYR A 110 -6.26 -8.41 0.80
N SER A 111 -5.59 -7.39 1.28
CA SER A 111 -5.91 -6.68 2.52
C SER A 111 -6.13 -5.20 2.23
N LEU A 112 -6.91 -4.51 3.05
CA LEU A 112 -7.15 -3.08 2.91
C LEU A 112 -7.20 -2.36 4.25
N LEU A 113 -6.96 -1.05 4.20
CA LEU A 113 -7.32 -0.13 5.28
C LEU A 113 -8.45 0.77 4.79
N TYR A 114 -9.63 0.67 5.41
CA TYR A 114 -10.81 1.43 5.02
C TYR A 114 -10.84 2.82 5.65
N SER A 115 -11.38 3.81 4.93
CA SER A 115 -11.62 5.16 5.45
C SER A 115 -13.11 5.45 5.48
N GLU A 116 -13.68 5.47 6.69
CA GLU A 116 -15.07 5.89 6.92
C GLU A 116 -15.37 7.26 6.33
N GLU A 117 -14.45 8.22 6.50
CA GLU A 117 -14.62 9.59 5.99
C GLU A 117 -14.76 9.64 4.45
N ASN A 118 -14.13 8.70 3.74
CA ASN A 118 -14.06 8.72 2.28
C ASN A 118 -14.91 7.62 1.62
N GLU A 119 -15.50 6.73 2.44
CA GLU A 119 -16.26 5.55 2.04
C GLU A 119 -15.55 4.69 0.98
N GLN A 120 -14.24 4.53 1.14
CA GLN A 120 -13.37 3.70 0.29
C GLN A 120 -12.05 3.36 1.02
N ALA A 121 -11.28 2.43 0.47
CA ALA A 121 -9.96 2.12 0.99
C ALA A 121 -8.96 3.28 0.86
N VAL A 122 -8.16 3.52 1.91
CA VAL A 122 -6.94 4.34 1.86
C VAL A 122 -5.87 3.67 1.00
N TRP A 123 -5.77 2.35 1.16
CA TRP A 123 -4.91 1.48 0.38
C TRP A 123 -5.47 0.07 0.35
N VAL A 124 -5.14 -0.65 -0.72
CA VAL A 124 -5.30 -2.09 -0.88
C VAL A 124 -3.93 -2.67 -1.16
N ALA A 125 -3.58 -3.76 -0.50
CA ALA A 125 -2.31 -4.45 -0.63
C ALA A 125 -2.53 -5.92 -0.93
N TYR A 126 -1.76 -6.46 -1.87
CA TYR A 126 -1.80 -7.87 -2.26
C TYR A 126 -0.47 -8.31 -2.87
N VAL A 127 -0.22 -9.62 -2.83
CA VAL A 127 0.86 -10.24 -3.60
C VAL A 127 0.22 -10.81 -4.85
N LEU A 128 0.90 -10.65 -5.99
CA LEU A 128 0.50 -11.28 -7.24
C LEU A 128 1.61 -12.19 -7.71
N THR A 129 1.35 -13.50 -7.71
CA THR A 129 2.26 -14.54 -8.18
C THR A 129 1.95 -14.95 -9.61
N ALA A 130 2.94 -15.53 -10.31
CA ALA A 130 2.72 -16.11 -11.64
C ALA A 130 1.62 -17.19 -11.66
N GLU A 131 1.49 -17.95 -10.56
CA GLU A 131 0.48 -18.99 -10.39
C GLU A 131 -0.92 -18.38 -10.27
N GLU A 132 -1.05 -17.28 -9.55
CA GLU A 132 -2.31 -16.55 -9.41
C GLU A 132 -2.74 -15.89 -10.72
N VAL A 133 -1.78 -15.33 -11.48
CA VAL A 133 -2.02 -14.82 -12.85
C VAL A 133 -2.51 -15.92 -13.78
N ALA A 134 -2.04 -17.16 -13.62
CA ALA A 134 -2.48 -18.31 -14.41
C ALA A 134 -3.87 -18.84 -14.02
N GLY A 135 -4.49 -18.30 -12.97
CA GLY A 135 -5.86 -18.62 -12.55
C GLY A 135 -6.89 -18.44 -13.69
N ASN A 136 -7.96 -19.22 -13.64
CA ASN A 136 -8.96 -19.27 -14.71
C ASN A 136 -10.42 -19.29 -14.20
N PHE A 137 -10.68 -18.69 -13.03
CA PHE A 137 -12.06 -18.45 -12.58
C PHE A 137 -12.65 -17.25 -13.31
N ASP A 138 -13.88 -17.43 -13.83
CA ASP A 138 -14.57 -16.39 -14.57
C ASP A 138 -14.98 -15.21 -13.67
N ARG A 139 -14.87 -14.02 -14.26
CA ARG A 139 -15.43 -12.79 -13.69
C ARG A 139 -16.94 -12.93 -13.51
N ASN A 140 -17.47 -12.56 -12.34
CA ASN A 140 -18.89 -12.75 -12.01
C ASN A 140 -19.67 -11.45 -11.75
N ASP A 141 -19.01 -10.30 -11.73
CA ASP A 141 -19.62 -8.98 -11.53
C ASP A 141 -20.50 -8.86 -10.27
N ASN A 142 -20.19 -9.63 -9.22
CA ASN A 142 -20.94 -9.68 -7.96
C ASN A 142 -20.65 -8.50 -7.00
N PHE A 143 -20.81 -7.29 -7.52
CA PHE A 143 -20.61 -6.05 -6.75
C PHE A 143 -21.56 -5.97 -5.56
N ARG A 144 -21.01 -5.81 -4.36
CA ARG A 144 -21.79 -5.78 -3.12
C ARG A 144 -21.10 -4.97 -2.03
N ALA A 145 -21.90 -4.46 -1.10
CA ALA A 145 -21.36 -3.89 0.13
C ALA A 145 -20.53 -4.94 0.88
N ASP A 146 -19.52 -4.47 1.59
CA ASP A 146 -18.63 -5.31 2.37
C ASP A 146 -19.14 -5.44 3.79
N SER A 147 -19.42 -6.68 4.22
CA SER A 147 -19.92 -6.97 5.56
C SER A 147 -18.83 -6.91 6.63
N ASP A 148 -17.55 -6.94 6.23
CA ASP A 148 -16.42 -6.90 7.16
C ASP A 148 -16.09 -5.45 7.57
N ILE A 149 -16.65 -4.46 6.87
CA ILE A 149 -16.68 -3.05 7.28
C ILE A 149 -17.85 -2.85 8.24
N VAL A 150 -17.57 -2.92 9.55
CA VAL A 150 -18.59 -2.95 10.62
C VAL A 150 -19.51 -1.73 10.63
N THR A 151 -18.98 -0.57 10.25
CA THR A 151 -19.68 0.72 10.11
C THR A 151 -20.53 0.83 8.84
N GLY A 152 -20.34 -0.09 7.90
CA GLY A 152 -20.92 -0.09 6.56
C GLY A 152 -19.92 0.42 5.52
N SER A 153 -19.97 -0.17 4.31
CA SER A 153 -19.22 0.32 3.16
C SER A 153 -20.12 1.10 2.19
N ALA A 154 -19.51 1.70 1.17
CA ALA A 154 -20.22 2.12 -0.03
C ALA A 154 -21.16 1.03 -0.60
N SER A 155 -22.21 1.47 -1.29
CA SER A 155 -23.29 0.66 -1.86
C SER A 155 -23.42 0.84 -3.37
N LEU A 156 -24.12 -0.08 -4.05
CA LEU A 156 -24.39 0.05 -5.49
C LEU A 156 -25.17 1.32 -5.84
N SER A 157 -26.02 1.81 -4.93
CA SER A 157 -26.75 3.06 -5.11
C SER A 157 -25.83 4.27 -5.24
N ASP A 158 -24.65 4.25 -4.60
CA ASP A 158 -23.77 5.41 -4.62
C ASP A 158 -23.13 5.65 -5.99
N TYR A 159 -22.86 4.55 -6.70
CA TYR A 159 -22.29 4.57 -8.04
C TYR A 159 -23.36 4.69 -9.14
N LYS A 160 -24.63 4.40 -8.83
CA LYS A 160 -25.69 4.37 -9.84
C LYS A 160 -25.96 5.78 -10.37
N GLY A 161 -25.64 6.01 -11.65
CA GLY A 161 -25.89 7.29 -12.32
C GLY A 161 -24.91 8.40 -11.93
N SER A 162 -23.83 8.08 -11.19
CA SER A 162 -22.82 9.07 -10.79
C SER A 162 -21.91 9.52 -11.94
N GLY A 163 -21.84 8.74 -13.02
CA GLY A 163 -20.89 8.94 -14.13
C GLY A 163 -19.51 8.30 -13.90
N TYR A 164 -19.27 7.74 -12.72
CA TYR A 164 -18.03 7.05 -12.37
C TYR A 164 -18.18 5.52 -12.44
N ASP A 165 -17.10 4.84 -12.84
CA ASP A 165 -17.01 3.40 -12.74
C ASP A 165 -16.74 2.98 -11.28
N ARG A 166 -17.16 1.75 -10.95
CA ARG A 166 -16.68 1.01 -9.77
C ARG A 166 -15.28 0.48 -10.10
N GLY A 167 -14.30 1.37 -10.02
CA GLY A 167 -12.90 1.06 -10.35
C GLY A 167 -12.29 0.19 -9.28
N HIS A 168 -11.80 -0.99 -9.66
CA HIS A 168 -11.14 -1.89 -8.72
C HIS A 168 -9.79 -1.30 -8.27
N LEU A 169 -9.44 -1.50 -7.00
CA LEU A 169 -8.09 -1.27 -6.52
C LEU A 169 -7.25 -2.54 -6.67
N ALA A 170 -7.68 -3.67 -6.08
CA ALA A 170 -7.23 -5.01 -6.45
C ALA A 170 -8.08 -5.53 -7.63
N PRO A 171 -7.52 -5.69 -8.84
CA PRO A 171 -8.29 -6.03 -10.03
C PRO A 171 -8.83 -7.46 -9.98
N ALA A 172 -10.07 -7.68 -10.45
CA ALA A 172 -10.64 -9.03 -10.54
C ALA A 172 -9.77 -9.99 -11.39
N ALA A 173 -9.06 -9.47 -12.39
CA ALA A 173 -8.15 -10.25 -13.23
C ALA A 173 -6.89 -10.75 -12.50
N ASP A 174 -6.53 -10.11 -11.38
CA ASP A 174 -5.41 -10.50 -10.51
C ASP A 174 -5.88 -11.54 -9.47
N LEU A 175 -7.19 -11.62 -9.20
CA LEU A 175 -7.83 -12.45 -8.18
C LEU A 175 -8.59 -13.66 -8.75
N LYS A 176 -8.24 -14.09 -9.98
CA LYS A 176 -8.93 -15.16 -10.73
C LYS A 176 -8.44 -16.59 -10.44
N TRP A 177 -7.66 -16.78 -9.38
CA TRP A 177 -7.08 -18.05 -9.01
C TRP A 177 -7.96 -18.88 -8.04
N SER A 178 -8.95 -18.27 -7.40
CA SER A 178 -9.99 -18.98 -6.68
C SER A 178 -11.36 -18.30 -6.86
N ARG A 179 -12.44 -19.07 -6.62
CA ARG A 179 -13.80 -18.51 -6.57
C ARG A 179 -13.95 -17.49 -5.43
N ALA A 180 -13.29 -17.72 -4.30
CA ALA A 180 -13.38 -16.85 -3.12
C ALA A 180 -12.71 -15.50 -3.40
N SER A 181 -11.46 -15.48 -3.88
CA SER A 181 -10.76 -14.25 -4.26
C SER A 181 -11.48 -13.48 -5.37
N MET A 182 -12.02 -14.18 -6.36
CA MET A 182 -12.84 -13.56 -7.42
C MET A 182 -14.09 -12.89 -6.84
N ASN A 183 -14.82 -13.57 -5.96
CA ASN A 183 -15.98 -12.99 -5.28
C ASN A 183 -15.58 -11.77 -4.43
N ASP A 184 -14.52 -11.89 -3.64
CA ASP A 184 -14.07 -10.84 -2.72
C ASP A 184 -13.62 -9.60 -3.49
N SER A 185 -13.03 -9.76 -4.68
CA SER A 185 -12.63 -8.64 -5.55
C SER A 185 -13.75 -7.64 -5.86
N PHE A 186 -15.02 -8.06 -5.74
CA PHE A 186 -16.21 -7.25 -5.99
C PHE A 186 -16.80 -6.57 -4.75
N TYR A 187 -16.17 -6.65 -3.58
CA TYR A 187 -16.56 -5.82 -2.44
C TYR A 187 -16.38 -4.34 -2.77
N LEU A 188 -17.35 -3.52 -2.37
CA LEU A 188 -17.31 -2.08 -2.61
C LEU A 188 -16.25 -1.36 -1.76
N SER A 189 -15.72 -2.00 -0.71
CA SER A 189 -14.52 -1.58 0.01
C SER A 189 -13.25 -1.60 -0.87
N ASN A 190 -13.21 -2.47 -1.89
CA ASN A 190 -12.17 -2.55 -2.93
C ASN A 190 -12.46 -1.66 -4.15
N MET A 191 -13.49 -0.81 -4.09
CA MET A 191 -13.84 0.09 -5.19
C MET A 191 -13.50 1.54 -4.86
N SER A 192 -13.16 2.28 -5.90
CA SER A 192 -13.05 3.73 -5.86
C SER A 192 -13.72 4.36 -7.09
N PRO A 193 -14.34 5.56 -6.98
CA PRO A 193 -14.92 6.25 -8.12
C PRO A 193 -13.89 6.65 -9.17
N GLN A 194 -13.78 5.86 -10.25
CA GLN A 194 -12.83 6.13 -11.32
C GLN A 194 -13.53 6.65 -12.57
N ALA A 195 -12.97 7.68 -13.20
CA ALA A 195 -13.46 8.16 -14.48
C ALA A 195 -13.37 7.05 -15.54
N PRO A 196 -14.39 6.82 -16.38
CA PRO A 196 -14.40 5.69 -17.32
C PRO A 196 -13.19 5.62 -18.26
N GLY A 197 -12.72 6.76 -18.75
CA GLY A 197 -11.53 6.82 -19.62
C GLY A 197 -10.22 6.50 -18.90
N PHE A 198 -10.15 6.74 -17.59
CA PHE A 198 -9.01 6.39 -16.75
C PHE A 198 -9.03 4.88 -16.45
N ASN A 199 -10.12 4.39 -15.85
CA ASN A 199 -10.31 2.99 -15.44
C ASN A 199 -10.08 2.02 -16.62
N ARG A 200 -10.81 2.24 -17.72
CA ARG A 200 -10.80 1.34 -18.88
C ARG A 200 -9.59 1.57 -19.81
N GLY A 201 -8.81 2.62 -19.54
CA GLY A 201 -7.71 3.08 -20.37
C GLY A 201 -6.36 2.83 -19.70
N VAL A 202 -5.74 3.90 -19.20
CA VAL A 202 -4.37 3.84 -18.67
C VAL A 202 -4.26 2.97 -17.42
N TRP A 203 -5.30 2.93 -16.57
CA TRP A 203 -5.30 2.11 -15.37
C TRP A 203 -5.31 0.62 -15.72
N LYS A 204 -6.23 0.18 -16.59
CA LYS A 204 -6.24 -1.19 -17.14
C LYS A 204 -4.91 -1.60 -17.75
N LYS A 205 -4.25 -0.72 -18.51
CA LYS A 205 -2.93 -0.99 -19.11
C LYS A 205 -1.84 -1.18 -18.06
N LEU A 206 -1.86 -0.38 -16.99
CA LEU A 206 -0.95 -0.55 -15.87
C LEU A 206 -1.19 -1.90 -15.17
N GLU A 207 -2.45 -2.29 -14.93
CA GLU A 207 -2.79 -3.59 -14.36
C GLU A 207 -2.35 -4.76 -15.27
N GLU A 208 -2.49 -4.62 -16.59
CA GLU A 208 -1.96 -5.60 -17.56
C GLU A 208 -0.44 -5.75 -17.43
N TRP A 209 0.29 -4.64 -17.40
CA TRP A 209 1.74 -4.66 -17.24
C TRP A 209 2.17 -5.27 -15.90
N VAL A 210 1.49 -4.99 -14.79
CA VAL A 210 1.79 -5.61 -13.48
C VAL A 210 1.66 -7.14 -13.52
N ARG A 211 0.67 -7.68 -14.27
CA ARG A 211 0.55 -9.14 -14.47
C ARG A 211 1.68 -9.72 -15.31
N GLU A 212 2.16 -8.98 -16.30
CA GLU A 212 3.33 -9.37 -17.10
C GLU A 212 4.59 -9.45 -16.20
N GLU A 213 4.83 -8.44 -15.37
CA GLU A 213 5.94 -8.43 -14.42
C GLU A 213 5.84 -9.57 -13.39
N ALA A 214 4.66 -9.81 -12.81
CA ALA A 214 4.44 -10.94 -11.89
C ALA A 214 4.71 -12.30 -12.54
N THR A 215 4.45 -12.43 -13.84
CA THR A 215 4.77 -13.64 -14.60
C THR A 215 6.28 -13.80 -14.81
N ALA A 216 7.00 -12.69 -15.05
CA ALA A 216 8.44 -12.68 -15.27
C ALA A 216 9.25 -12.89 -13.98
N GLU A 217 8.90 -12.16 -12.91
CA GLU A 217 9.63 -12.09 -11.64
C GLU A 217 9.12 -13.08 -10.59
N ARG A 218 8.20 -13.98 -10.96
CA ARG A 218 7.51 -14.99 -10.12
C ARG A 218 6.52 -14.41 -9.10
N ALA A 219 6.78 -13.23 -8.54
CA ALA A 219 5.86 -12.53 -7.65
C ALA A 219 6.12 -11.01 -7.64
N VAL A 220 5.06 -10.22 -7.48
CA VAL A 220 5.12 -8.78 -7.25
C VAL A 220 4.22 -8.44 -6.07
N CYS A 221 4.76 -7.74 -5.06
CA CYS A 221 3.94 -7.10 -4.04
C CYS A 221 3.37 -5.79 -4.59
N VAL A 222 2.06 -5.60 -4.42
CA VAL A 222 1.32 -4.46 -4.95
C VAL A 222 0.63 -3.73 -3.81
N VAL A 223 0.88 -2.43 -3.67
CA VAL A 223 0.07 -1.52 -2.83
C VAL A 223 -0.54 -0.47 -3.74
N THR A 224 -1.83 -0.24 -3.64
CA THR A 224 -2.56 0.63 -4.55
C THR A 224 -3.66 1.38 -3.83
N GLY A 225 -3.99 2.58 -4.29
CA GLY A 225 -5.04 3.36 -3.63
C GLY A 225 -5.24 4.73 -4.24
N PRO A 226 -6.29 5.44 -3.78
CA PRO A 226 -6.49 6.85 -4.06
C PRO A 226 -5.54 7.75 -3.26
N ILE A 227 -5.29 8.95 -3.76
CA ILE A 227 -4.75 10.04 -2.93
C ILE A 227 -5.94 10.75 -2.28
N LEU A 228 -6.02 10.67 -0.95
CA LEU A 228 -7.10 11.22 -0.13
C LEU A 228 -6.67 12.43 0.71
N THR A 229 -5.50 13.00 0.44
CA THR A 229 -4.94 14.17 1.16
C THR A 229 -4.88 15.47 0.34
N ASP A 230 -5.26 15.45 -0.94
CA ASP A 230 -5.20 16.57 -1.88
C ASP A 230 -6.59 17.16 -2.24
N GLY A 231 -7.49 17.16 -1.26
CA GLY A 231 -8.81 17.75 -1.34
C GLY A 231 -8.80 19.26 -1.67
N PRO A 232 -9.98 19.89 -1.85
CA PRO A 232 -11.31 19.31 -1.65
C PRO A 232 -11.69 18.31 -2.75
N TYR A 233 -12.60 17.40 -2.43
CA TYR A 233 -13.15 16.39 -3.34
C TYR A 233 -14.63 16.62 -3.62
N GLU A 234 -15.06 16.13 -4.77
CA GLU A 234 -16.47 15.84 -5.02
C GLU A 234 -16.84 14.52 -4.32
N THR A 235 -18.12 14.30 -4.09
CA THR A 235 -18.64 13.03 -3.54
C THR A 235 -19.78 12.51 -4.40
N ILE A 236 -19.98 11.19 -4.37
CA ILE A 236 -21.09 10.52 -5.06
C ILE A 236 -21.95 9.74 -4.07
N GLY A 237 -23.22 9.58 -4.41
CA GLY A 237 -24.13 8.73 -3.65
C GLY A 237 -24.64 9.33 -2.34
N GLY A 238 -25.43 8.52 -1.63
CA GLY A 238 -26.00 8.89 -0.33
C GLY A 238 -24.99 8.74 0.81
N ASN A 239 -24.02 7.84 0.66
CA ASN A 239 -22.94 7.66 1.63
C ASN A 239 -21.82 8.71 1.47
N GLY A 240 -21.80 9.48 0.37
CA GLY A 240 -20.80 10.53 0.17
C GLY A 240 -19.42 9.99 -0.20
N VAL A 241 -19.36 8.97 -1.05
CA VAL A 241 -18.10 8.36 -1.50
C VAL A 241 -17.25 9.40 -2.21
N THR A 242 -16.06 9.65 -1.67
CA THR A 242 -15.14 10.65 -2.21
C THR A 242 -14.69 10.26 -3.62
N VAL A 243 -14.65 11.24 -4.53
CA VAL A 243 -14.05 11.09 -5.86
C VAL A 243 -12.59 11.56 -5.82
N PRO A 244 -11.61 10.65 -5.85
CA PRO A 244 -10.21 11.01 -5.81
C PRO A 244 -9.76 11.70 -7.10
N LYS A 245 -8.85 12.66 -6.99
CA LYS A 245 -8.23 13.29 -8.16
C LYS A 245 -7.14 12.43 -8.80
N ARG A 246 -6.52 11.56 -8.00
CA ARG A 246 -5.31 10.80 -8.34
C ARG A 246 -5.31 9.44 -7.64
N TYR A 247 -4.59 8.51 -8.27
CA TYR A 247 -4.36 7.15 -7.78
C TYR A 247 -2.88 6.83 -7.85
N TYR A 248 -2.45 5.87 -7.04
CA TYR A 248 -1.09 5.35 -7.05
C TYR A 248 -1.09 3.82 -7.06
N LYS A 249 0.02 3.25 -7.53
CA LYS A 249 0.38 1.85 -7.35
C LYS A 249 1.89 1.80 -7.04
N VAL A 250 2.27 1.13 -5.96
CA VAL A 250 3.64 0.86 -5.54
C VAL A 250 3.88 -0.62 -5.76
N LEU A 251 4.98 -0.95 -6.43
CA LEU A 251 5.35 -2.29 -6.82
C LEU A 251 6.69 -2.64 -6.21
N LEU A 252 6.79 -3.85 -5.66
CA LEU A 252 8.02 -4.40 -5.13
C LEU A 252 8.22 -5.82 -5.70
N ASP A 253 9.34 -6.02 -6.37
CA ASP A 253 9.86 -7.27 -6.94
C ASP A 253 11.21 -7.63 -6.26
N TRP A 254 11.67 -8.90 -6.32
CA TRP A 254 12.91 -9.35 -5.66
C TRP A 254 13.69 -10.50 -6.33
#